data_AF-A0A673K7N6-F1
#
_entry.id   AF-A0A673K7N6-F1
#
_cell.length_a   1.000
_cell.length_b   1.000
_cell.length_c   1.000
_cell.angle_alpha   90.00
_cell.angle_beta   90.00
_cell.angle_gamma   90.00
#
_symmetry.space_group_name_H-M   'P 1'
#
loop_
_entity.id
_entity.type
_entity.pdbx_description
1 polymer ?
#
loop_
_entity_poly.entity_id
_entity_poly.type
_entity_poly.pdbx_seq_one_letter_code
_entity_poly.pdbx_strand_id
1 'polypeptide(L)'
;LPKIRKKITVALPEDTPVLQTQHILHNDWSAAFIYSHNCCICRLFLCLQTSLSVWSLQTPVSNSTLSFCGSDNSSAYKVDNGLLNNGCFLDALGVVPHVFLLFSTFPILFIGWGSQSSKVHIHHSTWLHFPGHNFRWLLTIVLLFVLVCEIAEGIVSDGFNQSRHLHLYMPAGLGILAAITSIVYYHNIETSNFPKLLIALLIYWTLAFITKTIKFVKYDDHGIGLRQLRFCITGLLALLYGLLLGVEVNVILRRRYMWFPCPTEVKFVNLLSKSTYWWMNTFITSAHKRPIDLKTIGKLPISMRALTNFQRLRKAFDVQEKGPVPLKGSRWIWLALRQAFGRPLVLSITFRFIADLLGFVGPLCISGIVHHISSDNHSALPPVPMQIIQHTQELFGPLRCT
;
A
#
# COMPACT_ATOMS: atom_id res chain seq x y z
N LEU A 1 -45.71 18.11 42.08
CA LEU A 1 -46.31 16.74 42.00
C LEU A 1 -47.81 16.86 42.25
N PRO A 2 -48.68 15.97 41.75
CA PRO A 2 -48.43 14.74 40.98
C PRO A 2 -48.94 14.86 39.52
N LYS A 3 -48.26 14.44 38.45
CA LYS A 3 -47.70 13.13 38.05
C LYS A 3 -48.76 12.03 37.84
N ILE A 4 -49.51 12.16 36.74
CA ILE A 4 -50.35 11.08 36.18
C ILE A 4 -49.43 10.11 35.44
N ARG A 5 -49.24 8.92 36.02
CA ARG A 5 -48.43 7.82 35.49
C ARG A 5 -49.36 6.88 34.70
N LYS A 6 -49.45 7.02 33.37
CA LYS A 6 -50.10 6.01 32.52
C LYS A 6 -49.16 4.82 32.36
N LYS A 7 -49.51 3.70 33.01
CA LYS A 7 -48.99 2.35 32.75
C LYS A 7 -49.45 1.95 31.34
N ILE A 8 -48.50 1.74 30.43
CA ILE A 8 -48.74 0.97 29.21
C ILE A 8 -47.93 -0.31 29.37
N THR A 9 -48.64 -1.37 29.69
CA THR A 9 -48.21 -2.77 29.63
C THR A 9 -48.06 -3.13 28.16
N VAL A 10 -46.84 -3.42 27.71
CA VAL A 10 -46.60 -4.07 26.42
C VAL A 10 -46.15 -5.49 26.73
N ALA A 11 -46.95 -6.44 26.25
CA ALA A 11 -46.76 -7.87 26.41
C ALA A 11 -45.45 -8.34 25.76
N LEU A 12 -44.70 -9.19 26.46
CA LEU A 12 -43.69 -10.06 25.86
C LEU A 12 -44.40 -11.19 25.10
N PRO A 13 -43.95 -11.57 23.90
CA PRO A 13 -44.16 -12.91 23.39
C PRO A 13 -43.07 -13.82 23.95
N GLU A 14 -43.45 -14.67 24.90
CA GLU A 14 -42.86 -15.99 25.09
C GLU A 14 -43.25 -16.84 23.86
N ASP A 15 -42.26 -17.45 23.21
CA ASP A 15 -42.33 -18.68 22.40
C ASP A 15 -41.25 -18.64 21.30
N THR A 16 -40.04 -19.11 21.64
CA THR A 16 -39.11 -19.62 20.63
C THR A 16 -38.54 -20.94 21.13
N PRO A 17 -38.63 -22.04 20.35
CA PRO A 17 -38.26 -23.36 20.78
C PRO A 17 -36.75 -23.48 20.99
N VAL A 18 -36.41 -24.11 22.12
CA VAL A 18 -35.09 -24.67 22.42
C VAL A 18 -34.78 -25.73 21.36
N LEU A 19 -33.95 -25.40 20.37
CA LEU A 19 -33.36 -26.39 19.47
C LEU A 19 -31.95 -26.72 19.93
N GLN A 20 -31.92 -27.71 20.83
CA GLN A 20 -30.91 -28.75 21.02
C GLN A 20 -29.57 -28.57 20.30
N THR A 21 -28.57 -28.13 21.06
CA THR A 21 -27.14 -28.38 20.81
C THR A 21 -26.84 -29.88 20.89
N GLN A 22 -26.75 -30.57 19.76
CA GLN A 22 -25.84 -31.72 19.55
C GLN A 22 -26.01 -32.28 18.12
N HIS A 23 -24.88 -32.70 17.54
CA HIS A 23 -24.76 -33.47 16.30
C HIS A 23 -24.94 -32.73 14.96
N ILE A 24 -23.95 -31.94 14.54
CA ILE A 24 -23.37 -31.99 13.18
C ILE A 24 -21.85 -31.70 13.31
N LEU A 25 -21.12 -32.69 13.83
CA LEU A 25 -19.68 -32.85 13.54
C LEU A 25 -19.61 -33.75 12.29
N HIS A 26 -18.65 -33.48 11.41
CA HIS A 26 -18.39 -34.12 10.11
C HIS A 26 -19.22 -33.63 8.92
N ASN A 27 -18.53 -32.84 8.06
CA ASN A 27 -18.67 -32.76 6.58
C ASN A 27 -18.78 -31.36 5.94
N ASP A 28 -18.32 -30.28 6.58
CA ASP A 28 -18.31 -28.93 5.98
C ASP A 28 -16.93 -28.45 5.46
N TRP A 29 -15.99 -29.35 5.18
CA TRP A 29 -14.71 -28.98 4.56
C TRP A 29 -14.83 -28.59 3.08
N SER A 30 -15.88 -29.03 2.38
CA SER A 30 -16.14 -28.74 0.97
C SER A 30 -16.88 -27.41 0.75
N ALA A 31 -17.75 -26.98 1.68
CA ALA A 31 -18.44 -25.69 1.61
C ALA A 31 -17.50 -24.51 1.93
N ALA A 32 -16.50 -24.72 2.79
CA ALA A 32 -15.43 -23.74 3.04
C ALA A 32 -14.56 -23.45 1.81
N PHE A 33 -14.46 -24.41 0.88
CA PHE A 33 -13.69 -24.25 -0.36
C PHE A 33 -14.39 -23.33 -1.38
N ILE A 34 -15.72 -23.29 -1.38
CA ILE A 34 -16.50 -22.47 -2.33
C ILE A 34 -16.56 -20.99 -1.89
N TYR A 35 -16.51 -20.71 -0.58
CA TYR A 35 -16.42 -19.34 -0.05
C TYR A 35 -15.01 -18.71 -0.11
N SER A 36 -13.99 -19.51 -0.47
CA SER A 36 -12.59 -19.11 -0.67
C SER A 36 -12.40 -18.06 -1.79
N HIS A 37 -13.35 -17.96 -2.71
CA HIS A 37 -13.18 -17.24 -3.98
C HIS A 37 -13.50 -15.73 -3.97
N ASN A 38 -13.94 -15.13 -2.86
CA ASN A 38 -14.40 -13.72 -2.85
C ASN A 38 -13.49 -12.73 -2.11
N CYS A 39 -12.34 -13.15 -1.58
CA CYS A 39 -11.34 -12.22 -1.05
C CYS A 39 -10.29 -11.91 -2.12
N CYS A 40 -10.28 -10.68 -2.65
CA CYS A 40 -9.32 -10.23 -3.66
C CYS A 40 -7.86 -10.39 -3.19
N ILE A 41 -7.61 -10.30 -1.89
CA ILE A 41 -6.28 -10.49 -1.28
C ILE A 41 -5.88 -11.98 -1.29
N CYS A 42 -6.81 -12.91 -1.11
CA CYS A 42 -6.52 -14.34 -1.26
C CYS A 42 -6.43 -14.76 -2.72
N ARG A 43 -7.18 -14.15 -3.65
CA ARG A 43 -6.90 -14.31 -5.07
C ARG A 43 -5.56 -13.70 -5.45
N LEU A 44 -5.13 -12.58 -4.86
CA LEU A 44 -3.81 -12.01 -5.09
C LEU A 44 -2.71 -12.89 -4.48
N PHE A 45 -2.94 -13.49 -3.31
CA PHE A 45 -1.97 -14.38 -2.65
C PHE A 45 -1.91 -15.75 -3.32
N LEU A 46 -3.05 -16.38 -3.66
CA LEU A 46 -3.08 -17.58 -4.50
C LEU A 46 -2.58 -17.28 -5.91
N CYS A 47 -2.85 -16.10 -6.49
CA CYS A 47 -2.30 -15.71 -7.79
C CYS A 47 -0.81 -15.40 -7.70
N LEU A 48 -0.29 -14.89 -6.58
CA LEU A 48 1.17 -14.75 -6.35
C LEU A 48 1.83 -16.09 -6.06
N GLN A 49 1.15 -17.00 -5.36
CA GLN A 49 1.62 -18.35 -5.08
C GLN A 49 1.55 -19.23 -6.35
N THR A 50 0.51 -19.06 -7.18
CA THR A 50 0.44 -19.69 -8.49
C THR A 50 1.36 -19.00 -9.50
N SER A 51 1.61 -17.68 -9.41
CA SER A 51 2.62 -17.05 -10.26
C SER A 51 4.04 -17.38 -9.83
N LEU A 52 4.31 -17.62 -8.54
CA LEU A 52 5.53 -18.32 -8.08
C LEU A 52 5.64 -19.74 -8.67
N SER A 53 4.52 -20.44 -8.88
CA SER A 53 4.50 -21.70 -9.66
C SER A 53 4.46 -21.54 -11.19
N VAL A 54 4.23 -20.32 -11.70
CA VAL A 54 4.37 -19.98 -13.14
C VAL A 54 5.79 -19.50 -13.43
N TRP A 55 6.54 -19.01 -12.44
CA TRP A 55 8.00 -18.92 -12.49
C TRP A 55 8.68 -20.30 -12.56
N SER A 56 7.94 -21.39 -12.31
CA SER A 56 8.35 -22.75 -12.67
C SER A 56 7.82 -23.24 -14.03
N LEU A 57 7.35 -22.35 -14.91
CA LEU A 57 7.10 -22.72 -16.30
C LEU A 57 8.45 -22.85 -17.02
N GLN A 58 8.93 -24.09 -17.11
CA GLN A 58 10.05 -24.53 -17.92
C GLN A 58 10.00 -23.85 -19.30
N THR A 59 10.85 -22.86 -19.52
CA THR A 59 11.34 -22.55 -20.86
C THR A 59 12.45 -23.57 -21.15
N PRO A 60 12.47 -24.22 -22.32
CA PRO A 60 13.51 -25.20 -22.64
C PRO A 60 14.78 -24.42 -22.97
N VAL A 61 15.61 -24.17 -21.96
CA VAL A 61 16.90 -23.52 -22.13
C VAL A 61 17.94 -24.39 -21.44
N SER A 62 18.69 -25.11 -22.28
CA SER A 62 20.05 -25.65 -22.10
C SER A 62 20.58 -25.72 -20.66
N ASN A 63 20.88 -26.93 -20.18
CA ASN A 63 21.67 -27.33 -19.01
C ASN A 63 22.58 -26.26 -18.36
N SER A 64 21.99 -25.23 -17.74
CA SER A 64 22.67 -24.31 -16.84
C SER A 64 21.96 -24.38 -15.49
N THR A 65 22.66 -24.86 -14.47
CA THR A 65 22.14 -24.93 -13.10
C THR A 65 21.77 -23.53 -12.61
N LEU A 66 20.54 -23.35 -12.14
CA LEU A 66 20.09 -22.08 -11.56
C LEU A 66 20.92 -21.83 -10.29
N SER A 67 21.76 -20.79 -10.30
CA SER A 67 22.66 -20.45 -9.21
C SER A 67 22.29 -19.08 -8.62
N PHE A 68 22.33 -18.96 -7.29
CA PHE A 68 21.95 -17.72 -6.61
C PHE A 68 22.94 -16.58 -6.94
N CYS A 69 24.24 -16.89 -6.95
CA CYS A 69 25.30 -15.92 -7.22
C CYS A 69 25.75 -15.88 -8.70
N GLY A 70 25.17 -16.71 -9.57
CA GLY A 70 25.70 -16.99 -10.90
C GLY A 70 26.77 -18.08 -10.89
N SER A 71 27.01 -18.68 -12.06
CA SER A 71 27.94 -19.80 -12.27
C SER A 71 29.21 -19.40 -13.02
N ASP A 72 29.34 -18.12 -13.40
CA ASP A 72 30.42 -17.63 -14.27
C ASP A 72 31.79 -17.66 -13.60
N ASN A 73 31.85 -17.51 -12.28
CA ASN A 73 33.08 -17.53 -11.51
C ASN A 73 32.90 -18.32 -10.21
N SER A 74 33.71 -19.35 -9.98
CA SER A 74 33.72 -20.12 -8.72
C SER A 74 34.13 -19.29 -7.50
N SER A 75 34.70 -18.10 -7.73
CA SER A 75 35.01 -17.10 -6.70
C SER A 75 33.79 -16.33 -6.17
N ALA A 76 32.63 -16.39 -6.84
CA ALA A 76 31.41 -15.72 -6.39
C ALA A 76 30.92 -16.24 -5.03
N TYR A 77 31.26 -17.48 -4.68
CA TYR A 77 30.97 -18.09 -3.38
C TYR A 77 32.14 -18.05 -2.39
N LYS A 78 33.31 -17.53 -2.78
CA LYS A 78 34.46 -17.43 -1.88
C LYS A 78 34.25 -16.31 -0.86
N VAL A 79 34.64 -16.58 0.39
CA VAL A 79 34.43 -15.70 1.55
C VAL A 79 35.77 -15.22 2.12
N ASP A 80 36.86 -15.40 1.37
CA ASP A 80 38.24 -15.26 1.86
C ASP A 80 38.58 -13.81 2.29
N ASN A 81 37.90 -12.81 1.71
CA ASN A 81 38.10 -11.39 2.00
C ASN A 81 37.05 -10.81 2.97
N GLY A 82 36.36 -11.67 3.74
CA GLY A 82 35.35 -11.28 4.72
C GLY A 82 33.92 -11.45 4.23
N LEU A 83 33.05 -11.90 5.14
CA LEU A 83 31.68 -12.34 4.85
C LEU A 83 30.79 -11.23 4.26
N LEU A 84 30.90 -10.00 4.75
CA LEU A 84 30.09 -8.87 4.31
C LEU A 84 30.65 -8.14 3.08
N ASN A 85 31.86 -8.50 2.64
CA ASN A 85 32.47 -7.92 1.45
C ASN A 85 32.09 -8.69 0.17
N ASN A 86 31.52 -9.90 0.32
CA ASN A 86 30.94 -10.62 -0.80
C ASN A 86 29.52 -10.09 -1.07
N GLY A 87 29.33 -9.44 -2.23
CA GLY A 87 28.04 -8.84 -2.62
C GLY A 87 26.90 -9.86 -2.68
N CYS A 88 27.15 -11.09 -3.13
CA CYS A 88 26.11 -12.11 -3.18
C CYS A 88 25.67 -12.56 -1.78
N PHE A 89 26.62 -12.71 -0.85
CA PHE A 89 26.28 -13.05 0.54
C PHE A 89 25.47 -11.93 1.21
N LEU A 90 25.83 -10.68 0.95
CA LEU A 90 25.11 -9.52 1.44
C LEU A 90 23.65 -9.49 0.93
N ASP A 91 23.41 -9.90 -0.31
CA ASP A 91 22.07 -10.06 -0.87
C ASP A 91 21.33 -11.26 -0.29
N ALA A 92 22.02 -12.37 0.03
CA ALA A 92 21.43 -13.48 0.78
C ALA A 92 21.00 -13.07 2.19
N LEU A 93 21.79 -12.26 2.90
CA LEU A 93 21.40 -11.69 4.20
C LEU A 93 20.14 -10.82 4.08
N GLY A 94 19.97 -10.11 2.97
CA GLY A 94 18.77 -9.33 2.68
C GLY A 94 17.49 -10.16 2.59
N VAL A 95 17.57 -11.45 2.28
CA VAL A 95 16.43 -12.37 2.20
C VAL A 95 15.90 -12.78 3.58
N VAL A 96 16.78 -12.89 4.58
CA VAL A 96 16.46 -13.46 5.90
C VAL A 96 15.27 -12.77 6.60
N PRO A 97 15.20 -11.43 6.71
CA PRO A 97 14.08 -10.77 7.37
C PRO A 97 12.73 -11.02 6.68
N HIS A 98 12.72 -11.08 5.35
CA HIS A 98 11.50 -11.28 4.57
C HIS A 98 10.94 -12.69 4.76
N VAL A 99 11.79 -13.71 4.70
CA VAL A 99 11.39 -15.10 4.96
C VAL A 99 10.91 -15.28 6.40
N PHE A 100 11.59 -14.66 7.37
CA PHE A 100 11.18 -14.69 8.77
C PHE A 100 9.77 -14.12 8.98
N LEU A 101 9.44 -12.99 8.35
CA LEU A 101 8.09 -12.42 8.43
C LEU A 101 7.05 -13.35 7.80
N LEU A 102 7.31 -13.85 6.60
CA LEU A 102 6.38 -14.73 5.89
C LEU A 102 6.07 -15.99 6.72
N PHE A 103 7.11 -16.64 7.24
CA PHE A 103 6.95 -17.86 8.04
C PHE A 103 6.25 -17.60 9.39
N SER A 104 6.56 -16.50 10.06
CA SER A 104 5.95 -16.17 11.35
C SER A 104 4.50 -15.69 11.23
N THR A 105 4.14 -14.98 10.15
CA THR A 105 2.80 -14.42 9.97
C THR A 105 1.82 -15.40 9.31
N PHE A 106 2.30 -16.36 8.52
CA PHE A 106 1.44 -17.30 7.78
C PHE A 106 0.50 -18.12 8.69
N PRO A 107 0.95 -18.73 9.80
CA PRO A 107 0.06 -19.44 10.72
C PRO A 107 -0.98 -18.52 11.36
N ILE A 108 -0.59 -17.29 11.69
CA ILE A 108 -1.47 -16.33 12.38
C ILE A 108 -2.59 -15.85 11.44
N LEU A 109 -2.26 -15.58 10.18
CA LEU A 109 -3.23 -15.21 9.15
C LEU A 109 -4.21 -16.37 8.86
N PHE A 110 -3.71 -17.60 8.81
CA PHE A 110 -4.55 -18.78 8.56
C PHE A 110 -5.56 -19.02 9.69
N ILE A 111 -5.11 -18.93 10.95
CA ILE A 111 -6.00 -19.03 12.13
C ILE A 111 -7.02 -17.89 12.15
N GLY A 112 -6.57 -16.65 11.88
CA GLY A 112 -7.43 -15.48 11.84
C GLY A 112 -8.54 -15.59 10.77
N TRP A 113 -8.20 -16.12 9.60
CA TRP A 113 -9.17 -16.34 8.52
C TRP A 113 -10.17 -17.45 8.84
N GLY A 114 -9.70 -18.61 9.33
CA GLY A 114 -10.58 -19.71 9.72
C GLY A 114 -11.60 -19.33 10.79
N SER A 115 -11.20 -18.46 11.74
CA SER A 115 -12.11 -17.96 12.78
C SER A 115 -13.10 -16.88 12.31
N GLN A 116 -12.79 -16.10 11.26
CA GLN A 116 -13.73 -15.11 10.71
C GLN A 116 -14.79 -15.78 9.81
N SER A 117 -14.41 -16.83 9.09
CA SER A 117 -15.33 -17.59 8.24
C SER A 117 -16.45 -18.28 9.03
N SER A 118 -16.23 -18.59 10.32
CA SER A 118 -17.21 -19.25 11.19
C SER A 118 -18.12 -18.29 11.98
N LYS A 119 -17.84 -16.97 12.00
CA LYS A 119 -18.54 -15.97 12.83
C LYS A 119 -19.17 -14.81 12.04
N VAL A 120 -19.56 -15.05 10.78
CA VAL A 120 -20.07 -14.05 9.81
C VAL A 120 -21.28 -13.20 10.29
N HIS A 121 -21.97 -13.57 11.37
CA HIS A 121 -23.18 -12.86 11.82
C HIS A 121 -23.00 -11.80 12.92
N ILE A 122 -21.80 -11.54 13.45
CA ILE A 122 -21.62 -10.54 14.53
C ILE A 122 -20.40 -9.65 14.27
N HIS A 123 -20.54 -8.63 13.42
CA HIS A 123 -19.56 -7.53 13.34
C HIS A 123 -20.25 -6.18 13.17
N HIS A 124 -20.88 -5.70 14.24
CA HIS A 124 -20.92 -4.27 14.51
C HIS A 124 -19.77 -3.91 15.46
N SER A 125 -18.54 -4.24 15.06
CA SER A 125 -17.35 -3.86 15.82
C SER A 125 -16.93 -2.44 15.43
N THR A 126 -16.76 -1.57 16.42
CA THR A 126 -16.27 -0.22 16.22
C THR A 126 -14.82 -0.27 15.77
N TRP A 127 -14.60 -0.06 14.47
CA TRP A 127 -13.27 -0.15 13.88
C TRP A 127 -12.43 1.07 14.29
N LEU A 128 -11.31 0.83 14.95
CA LEU A 128 -10.50 1.88 15.57
C LEU A 128 -9.10 1.86 14.98
N HIS A 129 -8.79 2.87 14.17
CA HIS A 129 -7.48 2.97 13.53
C HIS A 129 -6.38 3.30 14.54
N PHE A 130 -5.23 2.63 14.41
CA PHE A 130 -4.04 3.03 15.17
C PHE A 130 -3.54 4.42 14.73
N PRO A 131 -2.94 5.21 15.64
CA PRO A 131 -2.30 6.47 15.26
C PRO A 131 -1.23 6.21 14.19
N GLY A 132 -1.18 7.02 13.14
CA GLY A 132 -0.21 6.83 12.03
C GLY A 132 -0.67 5.85 10.93
N HIS A 133 -1.88 5.30 10.99
CA HIS A 133 -2.43 4.39 9.96
C HIS A 133 -2.26 4.91 8.53
N ASN A 134 -2.66 6.17 8.25
CA ASN A 134 -2.58 6.74 6.90
C ASN A 134 -1.14 6.85 6.39
N PHE A 135 -0.20 7.20 7.28
CA PHE A 135 1.20 7.37 6.90
C PHE A 135 1.88 6.01 6.65
N ARG A 136 1.54 4.97 7.43
CA ARG A 136 1.97 3.59 7.14
C ARG A 136 1.53 3.17 5.73
N TRP A 137 0.25 3.32 5.39
CA TRP A 137 -0.26 2.96 4.05
C TRP A 137 0.44 3.72 2.93
N LEU A 138 0.65 5.03 3.10
CA LEU A 138 1.38 5.83 2.11
C LEU A 138 2.80 5.32 1.90
N LEU A 139 3.56 5.11 3.00
CA LEU A 139 4.92 4.58 2.94
C LEU A 139 4.97 3.19 2.32
N THR A 140 4.01 2.31 2.61
CA THR A 140 3.95 0.96 2.01
C THR A 140 3.71 1.02 0.50
N ILE A 141 2.86 1.94 0.00
CA ILE A 141 2.65 2.12 -1.44
C ILE A 141 3.94 2.59 -2.13
N VAL A 142 4.61 3.59 -1.54
CA VAL A 142 5.89 4.08 -2.07
C VAL A 142 6.95 2.98 -2.02
N LEU A 143 7.01 2.20 -0.94
CA LEU A 143 7.91 1.06 -0.81
C LEU A 143 7.68 0.01 -1.91
N LEU A 144 6.43 -0.37 -2.16
CA LEU A 144 6.10 -1.32 -3.23
C LEU A 144 6.55 -0.81 -4.59
N PHE A 145 6.36 0.48 -4.87
CA PHE A 145 6.83 1.10 -6.11
C PHE A 145 8.37 1.04 -6.25
N VAL A 146 9.11 1.38 -5.21
CA VAL A 146 10.58 1.34 -5.23
C VAL A 146 11.10 -0.11 -5.34
N LEU A 147 10.45 -1.08 -4.71
CA LEU A 147 10.78 -2.50 -4.85
C LEU A 147 10.56 -3.01 -6.28
N VAL A 148 9.50 -2.55 -6.97
CA VAL A 148 9.30 -2.85 -8.40
C VAL A 148 10.44 -2.24 -9.24
N CYS A 149 10.91 -1.04 -8.89
CA CYS A 149 12.08 -0.44 -9.54
C CYS A 149 13.37 -1.25 -9.27
N GLU A 150 13.57 -1.78 -8.06
CA GLU A 150 14.71 -2.67 -7.74
C GLU A 150 14.66 -3.96 -8.57
N ILE A 151 13.47 -4.55 -8.77
CA ILE A 151 13.31 -5.72 -9.66
C ILE A 151 13.61 -5.35 -11.11
N ALA A 152 13.09 -4.24 -11.61
CA ALA A 152 13.32 -3.80 -12.98
C ALA A 152 14.81 -3.57 -13.26
N GLU A 153 15.51 -2.90 -12.33
CA GLU A 153 16.96 -2.71 -12.40
C GLU A 153 17.72 -4.04 -12.28
N GLY A 154 17.27 -4.96 -11.43
CA GLY A 154 17.84 -6.29 -11.29
C GLY A 154 17.74 -7.15 -12.55
N ILE A 155 16.57 -7.14 -13.22
CA ILE A 155 16.34 -7.88 -14.48
C ILE A 155 17.19 -7.28 -15.62
N VAL A 156 17.21 -5.95 -15.74
CA VAL A 156 18.02 -5.28 -16.78
C VAL A 156 19.50 -5.57 -16.56
N SER A 157 19.98 -5.55 -15.31
CA SER A 157 21.37 -5.86 -14.98
C SER A 157 21.74 -7.32 -15.23
N ASP A 158 20.82 -8.26 -14.96
CA ASP A 158 21.04 -9.68 -15.23
C ASP A 158 21.13 -9.97 -16.73
N GLY A 159 20.35 -9.25 -17.55
CA GLY A 159 20.32 -9.42 -19.01
C GLY A 159 21.63 -9.10 -19.73
N PHE A 160 22.59 -8.42 -19.07
CA PHE A 160 23.93 -8.16 -19.63
C PHE A 160 24.97 -9.23 -19.27
N ASN A 161 24.66 -10.18 -18.39
CA ASN A 161 25.59 -11.21 -17.93
C ASN A 161 25.41 -12.55 -18.67
N GLN A 162 26.42 -13.42 -18.63
CA GLN A 162 26.41 -14.73 -19.29
C GLN A 162 25.65 -15.81 -18.48
N SER A 163 25.75 -15.80 -17.15
CA SER A 163 24.90 -16.62 -16.28
C SER A 163 23.76 -15.82 -15.64
N ARG A 164 22.76 -16.56 -15.12
CA ARG A 164 21.64 -15.99 -14.37
C ARG A 164 22.05 -15.73 -12.92
N HIS A 165 21.97 -14.47 -12.50
CA HIS A 165 22.29 -13.99 -11.16
C HIS A 165 21.01 -13.68 -10.38
N LEU A 166 20.40 -14.72 -9.81
CA LEU A 166 19.11 -14.63 -9.12
C LEU A 166 19.12 -13.66 -7.91
N HIS A 167 20.26 -13.50 -7.25
CA HIS A 167 20.43 -12.58 -6.10
C HIS A 167 20.11 -11.12 -6.42
N LEU A 168 20.11 -10.72 -7.69
CA LEU A 168 19.84 -9.34 -8.13
C LEU A 168 18.37 -8.93 -7.94
N TYR A 169 17.42 -9.85 -8.09
CA TYR A 169 15.98 -9.54 -8.07
C TYR A 169 15.17 -10.39 -7.08
N MET A 170 15.68 -11.56 -6.64
CA MET A 170 15.00 -12.40 -5.67
C MET A 170 14.75 -11.70 -4.30
N PRO A 171 15.73 -10.99 -3.70
CA PRO A 171 15.49 -10.28 -2.44
C PRO A 171 14.39 -9.21 -2.58
N ALA A 172 14.35 -8.51 -3.72
CA ALA A 172 13.33 -7.50 -4.00
C ALA A 172 11.94 -8.13 -4.18
N GLY A 173 11.83 -9.27 -4.89
CA GLY A 173 10.60 -10.04 -5.03
C GLY A 173 10.05 -10.54 -3.69
N LEU A 174 10.91 -11.08 -2.83
CA LEU A 174 10.55 -11.44 -1.45
C LEU A 174 10.20 -10.21 -0.61
N GLY A 175 10.85 -9.08 -0.84
CA GLY A 175 10.50 -7.79 -0.25
C GLY A 175 9.08 -7.35 -0.59
N ILE A 176 8.62 -7.52 -1.83
CA ILE A 176 7.24 -7.22 -2.24
C ILE A 176 6.25 -8.12 -1.51
N LEU A 177 6.52 -9.43 -1.49
CA LEU A 177 5.69 -10.42 -0.78
C LEU A 177 5.60 -10.10 0.71
N ALA A 178 6.73 -9.75 1.33
CA ALA A 178 6.79 -9.37 2.74
C ALA A 178 6.06 -8.05 2.99
N ALA A 179 6.20 -7.04 2.13
CA ALA A 179 5.49 -5.76 2.25
C ALA A 179 3.96 -5.95 2.15
N ILE A 180 3.47 -6.75 1.19
CA ILE A 180 2.04 -7.09 1.06
C ILE A 180 1.56 -7.86 2.29
N THR A 181 2.31 -8.87 2.72
CA THR A 181 1.94 -9.67 3.90
C THR A 181 1.95 -8.82 5.17
N SER A 182 2.89 -7.89 5.30
CA SER A 182 2.99 -6.98 6.45
C SER A 182 1.77 -6.09 6.61
N ILE A 183 1.25 -5.54 5.49
CA ILE A 183 0.08 -4.64 5.54
C ILE A 183 -1.22 -5.42 5.75
N VAL A 184 -1.32 -6.64 5.19
CA VAL A 184 -2.44 -7.55 5.45
C VAL A 184 -2.43 -7.98 6.92
N TYR A 185 -1.28 -8.34 7.46
CA TYR A 185 -1.10 -8.69 8.85
C TYR A 185 -1.48 -7.54 9.79
N TYR A 186 -1.02 -6.33 9.48
CA TYR A 186 -1.40 -5.13 10.22
C TYR A 186 -2.92 -4.88 10.19
N HIS A 187 -3.57 -5.02 9.04
CA HIS A 187 -5.02 -4.87 8.91
C HIS A 187 -5.81 -5.88 9.76
N ASN A 188 -5.33 -7.12 9.85
CA ASN A 188 -5.91 -8.15 10.72
C ASN A 188 -5.68 -7.84 12.21
N ILE A 189 -4.52 -7.30 12.59
CA ILE A 189 -4.26 -6.84 13.97
C ILE A 189 -5.17 -5.68 14.34
N GLU A 190 -5.38 -4.73 13.42
CA GLU A 190 -6.25 -3.58 13.63
C GLU A 190 -7.72 -4.01 13.80
N THR A 191 -8.15 -5.00 13.03
CA THR A 191 -9.50 -5.57 13.13
C THR A 191 -9.69 -6.41 14.39
N SER A 192 -8.67 -7.15 14.83
CA SER A 192 -8.72 -7.96 16.05
C SER A 192 -8.39 -7.19 17.34
N ASN A 193 -7.84 -5.97 17.22
CA ASN A 193 -7.40 -5.09 18.31
C ASN A 193 -6.47 -5.78 19.33
N PHE A 194 -5.54 -6.62 18.85
CA PHE A 194 -4.58 -7.36 19.69
C PHE A 194 -3.15 -6.81 19.51
N PRO A 195 -2.75 -5.72 20.21
CA PRO A 195 -1.52 -4.99 19.92
C PRO A 195 -0.23 -5.75 20.24
N LYS A 196 -0.28 -6.83 21.04
CA LYS A 196 0.91 -7.66 21.35
C LYS A 196 1.53 -8.28 20.09
N LEU A 197 0.73 -8.51 19.05
CA LEU A 197 1.18 -9.05 17.76
C LEU A 197 1.99 -8.04 16.93
N LEU A 198 1.91 -6.72 17.23
CA LEU A 198 2.73 -5.70 16.57
C LEU A 198 4.22 -5.83 16.88
N ILE A 199 4.60 -6.52 17.96
CA ILE A 199 6.00 -6.74 18.33
C ILE A 199 6.74 -7.55 17.25
N ALA A 200 6.08 -8.57 16.68
CA ALA A 200 6.66 -9.35 15.58
C ALA A 200 6.95 -8.48 14.35
N LEU A 201 6.04 -7.54 14.05
CA LEU A 201 6.20 -6.60 12.96
C LEU A 201 7.34 -5.60 13.23
N LEU A 202 7.48 -5.12 14.48
CA LEU A 202 8.60 -4.27 14.89
C LEU A 202 9.95 -4.97 14.71
N ILE A 203 10.06 -6.23 15.14
CA ILE A 203 11.29 -7.03 14.98
C ILE A 203 11.63 -7.16 13.49
N TYR A 204 10.64 -7.47 12.65
CA TYR A 204 10.84 -7.53 11.20
C TYR A 204 11.38 -6.23 10.62
N TRP A 205 10.74 -5.08 10.89
CA TRP A 205 11.19 -3.79 10.35
C TRP A 205 12.58 -3.40 10.87
N THR A 206 12.91 -3.77 12.10
CA THR A 206 14.25 -3.58 12.66
C THR A 206 15.29 -4.39 11.90
N LEU A 207 15.04 -5.69 11.69
CA LEU A 207 15.93 -6.58 10.94
C LEU A 207 16.08 -6.13 9.48
N ALA A 208 14.97 -5.79 8.80
CA ALA A 208 14.99 -5.32 7.41
C ALA A 208 15.72 -3.98 7.25
N PHE A 209 15.56 -3.06 8.21
CA PHE A 209 16.31 -1.81 8.22
C PHE A 209 17.82 -2.04 8.41
N ILE A 210 18.20 -2.90 9.36
CA ILE A 210 19.62 -3.23 9.60
C ILE A 210 20.24 -3.85 8.35
N THR A 211 19.63 -4.87 7.74
CA THR A 211 20.21 -5.55 6.57
C THR A 211 20.35 -4.61 5.37
N LYS A 212 19.33 -3.79 5.06
CA LYS A 212 19.44 -2.79 3.98
C LYS A 212 20.45 -1.69 4.29
N THR A 213 20.60 -1.29 5.56
CA THR A 213 21.62 -0.30 5.97
C THR A 213 23.03 -0.86 5.80
N ILE A 214 23.27 -2.10 6.20
CA ILE A 214 24.57 -2.78 5.95
C ILE A 214 24.85 -2.82 4.45
N LYS A 215 23.84 -3.16 3.63
CA LYS A 215 23.97 -3.16 2.16
C LYS A 215 24.34 -1.77 1.60
N PHE A 216 23.70 -0.73 2.09
CA PHE A 216 23.95 0.65 1.68
C PHE A 216 25.37 1.11 2.05
N VAL A 217 25.80 0.90 3.31
CA VAL A 217 27.15 1.24 3.78
C VAL A 217 28.20 0.48 2.99
N LYS A 218 27.96 -0.79 2.67
CA LYS A 218 28.89 -1.58 1.86
C LYS A 218 29.02 -1.05 0.45
N TYR A 219 27.96 -0.51 -0.16
CA TYR A 219 28.11 0.14 -1.46
C TYR A 219 28.97 1.42 -1.39
N ASP A 220 28.84 2.20 -0.30
CA ASP A 220 29.70 3.36 -0.06
C ASP A 220 31.17 2.96 0.12
N ASP A 221 31.44 1.91 0.92
CA ASP A 221 32.79 1.34 1.12
C ASP A 221 33.46 0.92 -0.20
N HIS A 222 32.69 0.37 -1.15
CA HIS A 222 33.18 -0.06 -2.47
C HIS A 222 33.33 1.11 -3.47
N GLY A 223 33.10 2.35 -3.04
CA GLY A 223 33.19 3.54 -3.90
C GLY A 223 32.07 3.63 -4.94
N ILE A 224 30.94 2.94 -4.71
CA ILE A 224 29.79 3.01 -5.60
C ILE A 224 29.03 4.30 -5.30
N GLY A 225 29.21 5.30 -6.17
CA GLY A 225 28.56 6.61 -6.01
C GLY A 225 27.13 6.70 -6.54
N LEU A 226 26.53 7.88 -6.39
CA LEU A 226 25.20 8.27 -6.87
C LEU A 226 24.98 8.11 -8.39
N ARG A 227 26.04 7.88 -9.17
CA ARG A 227 25.94 7.63 -10.61
C ARG A 227 25.29 6.29 -10.93
N GLN A 228 25.34 5.33 -10.00
CA GLN A 228 24.70 4.02 -10.18
C GLN A 228 23.28 4.03 -9.62
N LEU A 229 22.31 3.64 -10.45
CA LEU A 229 20.89 3.62 -10.08
C LEU A 229 20.62 2.74 -8.85
N ARG A 230 21.29 1.58 -8.77
CA ARG A 230 21.18 0.64 -7.64
C ARG A 230 21.55 1.25 -6.29
N PHE A 231 22.54 2.13 -6.25
CA PHE A 231 22.93 2.84 -5.03
C PHE A 231 21.81 3.75 -4.55
N CYS A 232 21.25 4.57 -5.47
CA CYS A 232 20.14 5.47 -5.18
C CYS A 232 18.87 4.72 -4.72
N ILE A 233 18.53 3.61 -5.39
CA ILE A 233 17.39 2.76 -5.00
C ILE A 233 17.63 2.16 -3.61
N THR A 234 18.82 1.63 -3.34
CA THR A 234 19.14 1.01 -2.04
C THR A 234 19.10 2.05 -0.90
N GLY A 235 19.62 3.26 -1.12
CA GLY A 235 19.53 4.36 -0.16
C GLY A 235 18.07 4.79 0.11
N LEU A 236 17.25 4.88 -0.94
CA LEU A 236 15.83 5.19 -0.81
C LEU A 236 15.07 4.09 -0.04
N LEU A 237 15.39 2.82 -0.29
CA LEU A 237 14.81 1.68 0.45
C LEU A 237 15.22 1.69 1.92
N ALA A 238 16.49 1.96 2.23
CA ALA A 238 16.96 2.09 3.61
C ALA A 238 16.22 3.23 4.35
N LEU A 239 16.02 4.38 3.69
CA LEU A 239 15.21 5.48 4.21
C LEU A 239 13.77 5.04 4.46
N LEU A 240 13.11 4.39 3.49
CA LEU A 240 11.71 3.95 3.61
C LEU A 240 11.52 2.92 4.73
N TYR A 241 12.43 1.95 4.87
CA TYR A 241 12.41 0.99 5.97
C TYR A 241 12.63 1.68 7.32
N GLY A 242 13.52 2.67 7.40
CA GLY A 242 13.72 3.48 8.60
C GLY A 242 12.49 4.30 8.98
N LEU A 243 11.82 4.92 8.00
CA LEU A 243 10.57 5.66 8.22
C LEU A 243 9.45 4.73 8.70
N LEU A 244 9.29 3.56 8.10
CA LEU A 244 8.30 2.54 8.53
C LEU A 244 8.60 2.05 9.95
N LEU A 245 9.87 1.77 10.27
CA LEU A 245 10.29 1.45 11.63
C LEU A 245 9.93 2.57 12.62
N GLY A 246 10.17 3.82 12.26
CA GLY A 246 9.77 4.98 13.06
C GLY A 246 8.26 5.06 13.31
N VAL A 247 7.44 4.67 12.33
CA VAL A 247 5.98 4.55 12.51
C VAL A 247 5.62 3.45 13.51
N GLU A 248 6.24 2.28 13.42
CA GLU A 248 6.02 1.18 14.38
C GLU A 248 6.38 1.60 15.81
N VAL A 249 7.55 2.22 15.99
CA VAL A 249 8.01 2.73 17.29
C VAL A 249 7.02 3.77 17.83
N ASN A 250 6.57 4.72 17.00
CA ASN A 250 5.59 5.73 17.41
C ASN A 250 4.25 5.10 17.82
N VAL A 251 3.77 4.07 17.12
CA VAL A 251 2.54 3.34 17.49
C VAL A 251 2.69 2.68 18.86
N ILE A 252 3.82 2.03 19.12
CA ILE A 252 4.11 1.34 20.39
C ILE A 252 4.25 2.33 21.54
N LEU A 253 4.99 3.42 21.35
CA LEU A 253 5.16 4.48 22.35
C LEU A 253 3.82 5.12 22.69
N ARG A 254 3.02 5.54 21.69
CA ARG A 254 1.69 6.14 21.90
C ARG A 254 0.75 5.21 22.66
N ARG A 255 0.83 3.89 22.44
CA ARG A 255 0.01 2.90 23.15
C ARG A 255 0.49 2.65 24.58
N ARG A 256 1.80 2.67 24.86
CA ARG A 256 2.36 2.46 26.22
C ARG A 256 2.05 3.62 27.19
N TYR A 257 1.73 4.80 26.68
CA TYR A 257 1.37 5.99 27.47
C TYR A 257 -0.14 6.23 27.66
N MET A 258 -1.03 5.35 27.19
CA MET A 258 -2.49 5.54 27.29
C MET A 258 -3.12 4.75 28.45
N TRP A 259 -2.75 5.12 29.68
CA TRP A 259 -3.58 4.85 30.86
C TRP A 259 -4.56 6.00 31.11
N PHE A 260 -5.20 6.58 30.08
CA PHE A 260 -6.34 7.51 30.24
C PHE A 260 -7.27 7.52 28.99
N PRO A 261 -8.59 7.80 29.18
CA PRO A 261 -9.63 7.51 28.20
C PRO A 261 -9.90 8.71 27.27
N CYS A 262 -9.83 8.46 25.96
CA CYS A 262 -10.85 8.85 24.96
C CYS A 262 -10.27 8.68 23.54
N PRO A 263 -10.79 7.75 22.72
CA PRO A 263 -10.49 7.76 21.29
C PRO A 263 -11.27 8.88 20.60
N THR A 264 -10.57 9.92 20.16
CA THR A 264 -11.14 10.93 19.26
C THR A 264 -11.25 10.36 17.84
N GLU A 265 -12.49 10.21 17.40
CA GLU A 265 -12.94 9.89 16.04
C GLU A 265 -12.74 8.43 15.55
N VAL A 266 -13.86 7.69 15.58
CA VAL A 266 -14.06 6.48 14.78
C VAL A 266 -14.00 6.82 13.28
N LYS A 267 -12.93 6.38 12.62
CA LYS A 267 -12.80 6.43 11.15
C LYS A 267 -13.05 5.02 10.62
N PHE A 268 -14.10 4.88 9.82
CA PHE A 268 -14.71 3.60 9.48
C PHE A 268 -13.97 2.75 8.42
N VAL A 269 -12.98 3.29 7.68
CA VAL A 269 -12.43 2.64 6.48
C VAL A 269 -10.93 2.96 6.27
N ASN A 270 -10.14 1.97 5.84
CA ASN A 270 -8.69 2.10 5.59
C ASN A 270 -8.43 2.99 4.36
N LEU A 271 -7.18 3.46 4.22
CA LEU A 271 -6.82 4.36 3.12
C LEU A 271 -7.06 3.73 1.74
N LEU A 272 -6.76 2.43 1.59
CA LEU A 272 -6.93 1.71 0.32
C LEU A 272 -8.40 1.64 -0.10
N SER A 273 -9.29 1.20 0.79
CA SER A 273 -10.73 1.10 0.52
C SER A 273 -11.38 2.48 0.35
N LYS A 274 -10.85 3.54 0.97
CA LYS A 274 -11.26 4.91 0.65
C LYS A 274 -10.88 5.32 -0.77
N SER A 275 -9.70 4.90 -1.24
CA SER A 275 -9.16 5.29 -2.55
C SER A 275 -9.80 4.51 -3.68
N THR A 276 -10.03 3.20 -3.49
CA THR A 276 -10.64 2.31 -4.49
C THR A 276 -12.15 2.16 -4.33
N TYR A 277 -12.75 2.82 -3.34
CA TYR A 277 -14.14 2.66 -2.94
C TYR A 277 -14.54 1.20 -2.67
N TRP A 278 -13.61 0.37 -2.19
CA TRP A 278 -13.85 -1.07 -2.01
C TRP A 278 -15.03 -1.39 -1.10
N TRP A 279 -15.25 -0.59 -0.05
CA TRP A 279 -16.39 -0.73 0.85
C TRP A 279 -17.75 -0.61 0.13
N MET A 280 -17.79 0.03 -1.04
CA MET A 280 -18.99 0.19 -1.86
C MET A 280 -19.38 -1.12 -2.56
N ASN A 281 -18.46 -2.07 -2.74
CA ASN A 281 -18.73 -3.32 -3.47
C ASN A 281 -19.87 -4.12 -2.83
N THR A 282 -19.90 -4.23 -1.51
CA THR A 282 -20.97 -4.94 -0.79
C THR A 282 -22.32 -4.25 -0.98
N PHE A 283 -22.34 -2.92 -0.97
CA PHE A 283 -23.54 -2.12 -1.23
C PHE A 283 -24.04 -2.30 -2.67
N ILE A 284 -23.16 -2.20 -3.67
CA ILE A 284 -23.51 -2.39 -5.10
C ILE A 284 -24.03 -3.80 -5.35
N THR A 285 -23.36 -4.83 -4.82
CA THR A 285 -23.83 -6.22 -4.96
C THR A 285 -25.17 -6.45 -4.28
N SER A 286 -25.42 -5.80 -3.13
CA SER A 286 -26.72 -5.86 -2.45
C SER A 286 -27.83 -5.16 -3.24
N ALA A 287 -27.54 -3.99 -3.81
CA ALA A 287 -28.45 -3.22 -4.65
C ALA A 287 -28.85 -3.95 -5.94
N HIS A 288 -28.00 -4.83 -6.46
CA HIS A 288 -28.36 -5.68 -7.61
C HIS A 288 -29.37 -6.77 -7.23
N LYS A 289 -29.34 -7.24 -5.97
CA LYS A 289 -30.25 -8.30 -5.48
C LYS A 289 -31.59 -7.77 -4.98
N ARG A 290 -31.62 -6.54 -4.47
CA ARG A 290 -32.82 -5.91 -3.87
C ARG A 290 -32.85 -4.43 -4.20
N PRO A 291 -34.03 -3.84 -4.45
CA PRO A 291 -34.16 -2.40 -4.68
C PRO A 291 -33.67 -1.60 -3.46
N ILE A 292 -33.14 -0.40 -3.73
CA ILE A 292 -32.56 0.46 -2.69
C ILE A 292 -33.68 1.26 -2.02
N ASP A 293 -34.00 0.91 -0.77
CA ASP A 293 -34.88 1.72 0.06
C ASP A 293 -34.09 2.79 0.81
N LEU A 294 -34.73 3.92 1.14
CA LEU A 294 -34.16 4.98 2.00
C LEU A 294 -33.63 4.46 3.35
N LYS A 295 -34.19 3.36 3.85
CA LYS A 295 -33.73 2.69 5.07
C LYS A 295 -32.37 1.99 4.89
N THR A 296 -32.04 1.55 3.67
CA THR A 296 -30.80 0.82 3.34
C THR A 296 -29.59 1.74 3.12
N ILE A 297 -29.80 3.00 2.74
CA ILE A 297 -28.74 3.99 2.46
C ILE A 297 -27.94 4.37 3.73
N GLY A 298 -28.50 4.12 4.91
CA GLY A 298 -27.85 4.41 6.19
C GLY A 298 -27.85 5.89 6.55
N LYS A 299 -27.34 6.23 7.74
CA LYS A 299 -27.25 7.61 8.23
C LYS A 299 -25.90 8.21 7.86
N LEU A 300 -25.88 9.49 7.45
CA LEU A 300 -24.63 10.19 7.14
C LEU A 300 -23.70 10.30 8.37
N PRO A 301 -22.38 10.17 8.17
CA PRO A 301 -21.37 10.46 9.19
C PRO A 301 -21.53 11.87 9.77
N ILE A 302 -21.21 12.03 11.05
CA ILE A 302 -21.38 13.30 11.79
C ILE A 302 -20.64 14.46 11.11
N SER A 303 -19.48 14.19 10.52
CA SER A 303 -18.66 15.18 9.81
C SER A 303 -19.29 15.74 8.53
N MET A 304 -20.25 15.02 7.93
CA MET A 304 -20.94 15.43 6.70
C MET A 304 -22.35 15.96 6.97
N ARG A 305 -22.81 15.98 8.23
CA ARG A 305 -24.16 16.49 8.55
C ARG A 305 -24.24 18.00 8.37
N ALA A 306 -25.40 18.45 7.88
CA ALA A 306 -25.70 19.86 7.66
C ALA A 306 -25.49 20.70 8.93
N LEU A 307 -25.99 20.24 10.09
CA LEU A 307 -25.84 20.96 11.35
C LEU A 307 -24.37 21.14 11.76
N THR A 308 -23.54 20.09 11.63
CA THR A 308 -22.12 20.14 11.95
C THR A 308 -21.38 21.13 11.03
N ASN A 309 -21.65 21.07 9.72
CA ASN A 309 -21.05 21.98 8.75
C ASN A 309 -21.51 23.43 8.92
N PHE A 310 -22.78 23.63 9.26
CA PHE A 310 -23.32 24.95 9.60
C PHE A 310 -22.65 25.53 10.84
N GLN A 311 -22.51 24.75 11.92
CA GLN A 311 -21.80 25.19 13.13
C GLN A 311 -20.33 25.53 12.84
N ARG A 312 -19.66 24.75 11.98
CA ARG A 312 -18.28 25.02 11.56
C ARG A 312 -18.17 26.33 10.78
N LEU A 313 -19.10 26.59 9.87
CA LEU A 313 -19.15 27.83 9.10
C LEU A 313 -19.48 29.03 9.99
N ARG A 314 -20.46 28.89 10.90
CA ARG A 314 -20.81 29.93 11.87
C ARG A 314 -19.62 30.34 12.73
N LYS A 315 -18.86 29.36 13.25
CA LYS A 315 -17.62 29.64 14.00
C LYS A 315 -16.60 30.44 13.17
N ALA A 316 -16.51 30.18 11.86
CA ALA A 316 -15.61 30.94 10.99
C ALA A 316 -16.08 32.41 10.81
N PHE A 317 -17.39 32.64 10.75
CA PHE A 317 -17.96 33.99 10.76
C PHE A 317 -17.73 34.71 12.10
N ASP A 318 -17.98 34.04 13.24
CA ASP A 318 -17.78 34.61 14.58
C ASP A 318 -16.32 35.03 14.82
N VAL A 319 -15.35 34.29 14.28
CA VAL A 319 -13.92 34.63 14.35
C VAL A 319 -13.58 35.86 13.51
N GLN A 320 -14.24 36.03 12.36
CA GLN A 320 -14.01 37.19 11.50
C GLN A 320 -14.66 38.46 12.03
N GLU A 321 -15.81 38.35 12.71
CA GLU A 321 -16.49 39.48 13.36
C GLU A 321 -15.65 40.07 14.50
N LYS A 322 -14.90 39.23 15.22
CA LYS A 322 -13.97 39.65 16.29
C LYS A 322 -12.61 40.16 15.76
N GLY A 323 -12.42 40.18 14.45
CA GLY A 323 -11.18 40.64 13.81
C GLY A 323 -11.06 42.18 13.82
N PRO A 324 -9.83 42.71 13.65
CA PRO A 324 -9.57 44.15 13.70
C PRO A 324 -10.20 44.97 12.57
N VAL A 325 -10.71 44.33 11.51
CA VAL A 325 -11.32 45.01 10.35
C VAL A 325 -12.71 44.40 10.08
N PRO A 326 -13.80 45.16 10.25
CA PRO A 326 -15.13 44.70 9.84
C PRO A 326 -15.21 44.67 8.31
N LEU A 327 -15.02 43.50 7.71
CA LEU A 327 -15.23 43.30 6.27
C LEU A 327 -16.73 43.26 5.98
N LYS A 328 -17.23 44.21 5.19
CA LYS A 328 -18.60 44.23 4.65
C LYS A 328 -18.63 43.67 3.22
N GLY A 329 -19.72 42.96 2.86
CA GLY A 329 -20.00 42.50 1.50
C GLY A 329 -19.59 41.05 1.17
N SER A 330 -19.64 40.68 -0.11
CA SER A 330 -19.42 39.31 -0.61
C SER A 330 -18.05 38.72 -0.26
N ARG A 331 -17.04 39.57 -0.09
CA ARG A 331 -15.68 39.18 0.29
C ARG A 331 -15.60 38.51 1.68
N TRP A 332 -16.49 38.91 2.59
CA TRP A 332 -16.56 38.34 3.93
C TRP A 332 -17.04 36.89 3.91
N ILE A 333 -18.08 36.60 3.12
CA ILE A 333 -18.59 35.23 2.91
C ILE A 333 -17.51 34.32 2.32
N TRP A 334 -16.76 34.82 1.33
CA TRP A 334 -15.69 34.05 0.69
C TRP A 334 -14.56 33.69 1.65
N LEU A 335 -14.14 34.64 2.50
CA LEU A 335 -13.11 34.38 3.51
C LEU A 335 -13.60 33.35 4.55
N ALA A 336 -14.86 33.44 5.00
CA ALA A 336 -15.42 32.49 5.94
C ALA A 336 -15.46 31.06 5.37
N LEU A 337 -15.85 30.93 4.09
CA LEU A 337 -15.81 29.65 3.37
C LEU A 337 -14.39 29.11 3.23
N ARG A 338 -13.43 29.97 2.84
CA ARG A 338 -12.01 29.59 2.73
C ARG A 338 -11.44 29.14 4.09
N GLN A 339 -11.81 29.80 5.18
CA GLN A 339 -11.34 29.42 6.50
C GLN A 339 -11.98 28.13 7.02
N ALA A 340 -13.28 27.93 6.78
CA ALA A 340 -13.99 26.72 7.20
C ALA A 340 -13.59 25.48 6.38
N PHE A 341 -13.49 25.62 5.06
CA PHE A 341 -13.37 24.51 4.10
C PHE A 341 -12.11 24.55 3.22
N GLY A 342 -11.18 25.50 3.43
CA GLY A 342 -9.99 25.63 2.60
C GLY A 342 -9.03 24.44 2.71
N ARG A 343 -8.88 23.83 3.89
CA ARG A 343 -7.98 22.67 4.08
C ARG A 343 -8.32 21.47 3.17
N PRO A 344 -9.57 20.94 3.15
CA PRO A 344 -9.91 19.86 2.23
C PRO A 344 -9.87 20.29 0.75
N LEU A 345 -10.15 21.56 0.45
CA LEU A 345 -10.07 22.09 -0.91
C LEU A 345 -8.62 22.12 -1.43
N VAL A 346 -7.67 22.59 -0.62
CA VAL A 346 -6.23 22.56 -0.96
C VAL A 346 -5.77 21.13 -1.18
N LEU A 347 -6.16 20.19 -0.31
CA LEU A 347 -5.83 18.77 -0.49
C LEU A 347 -6.37 18.21 -1.83
N SER A 348 -7.60 18.57 -2.19
CA SER A 348 -8.20 18.17 -3.48
C SER A 348 -7.44 18.75 -4.67
N ILE A 349 -7.04 20.02 -4.60
CA ILE A 349 -6.27 20.68 -5.65
C ILE A 349 -4.88 20.02 -5.79
N THR A 350 -4.22 19.71 -4.67
CA THR A 350 -2.93 19.01 -4.70
C THR A 350 -3.05 17.65 -5.39
N PHE A 351 -4.07 16.84 -5.05
CA PHE A 351 -4.28 15.57 -5.74
C PHE A 351 -4.57 15.73 -7.22
N ARG A 352 -5.36 16.76 -7.59
CA ARG A 352 -5.63 17.05 -8.99
C ARG A 352 -4.36 17.41 -9.75
N PHE A 353 -3.53 18.27 -9.19
CA PHE A 353 -2.26 18.66 -9.80
C PHE A 353 -1.31 17.47 -9.98
N ILE A 354 -1.19 16.60 -8.96
CA ILE A 354 -0.40 15.36 -9.06
C ILE A 354 -0.95 14.44 -10.15
N ALA A 355 -2.27 14.29 -10.24
CA ALA A 355 -2.90 13.46 -11.27
C ALA A 355 -2.65 14.00 -12.68
N ASP A 356 -2.73 15.32 -12.87
CA ASP A 356 -2.45 15.97 -14.15
C ASP A 356 -0.96 15.80 -14.53
N LEU A 357 -0.03 15.93 -13.58
CA LEU A 357 1.40 15.63 -13.80
C LEU A 357 1.65 14.17 -14.19
N LEU A 358 1.02 13.21 -13.50
CA LEU A 358 1.12 11.79 -13.83
C LEU A 358 0.47 11.47 -15.19
N GLY A 359 -0.52 12.25 -15.62
CA GLY A 359 -1.12 12.14 -16.94
C GLY A 359 -0.12 12.35 -18.08
N PHE A 360 0.88 13.23 -17.90
CA PHE A 360 1.94 13.45 -18.89
C PHE A 360 2.97 12.31 -18.96
N VAL A 361 3.09 11.49 -17.90
CA VAL A 361 4.02 10.35 -17.88
C VAL A 361 3.64 9.31 -18.93
N GLY A 362 2.35 9.11 -19.22
CA GLY A 362 1.88 8.14 -20.23
C GLY A 362 2.48 8.40 -21.62
N PRO A 363 2.22 9.57 -22.24
CA PRO A 363 2.82 9.93 -23.54
C PRO A 363 4.35 9.92 -23.55
N LEU A 364 5.00 10.37 -22.47
CA LEU A 364 6.46 10.35 -22.35
C LEU A 364 7.02 8.92 -22.35
N CYS A 365 6.38 7.99 -21.62
CA CYS A 365 6.74 6.57 -21.64
C CYS A 365 6.57 5.97 -23.03
N ILE A 366 5.47 6.28 -23.73
CA ILE A 366 5.24 5.81 -25.11
C ILE A 366 6.34 6.33 -26.04
N SER A 367 6.66 7.61 -25.96
CA SER A 367 7.74 8.22 -26.76
C SER A 367 9.09 7.57 -26.48
N GLY A 368 9.40 7.29 -25.21
CA GLY A 368 10.65 6.62 -24.83
C GLY A 368 10.74 5.20 -25.38
N ILE A 369 9.66 4.43 -25.29
CA ILE A 369 9.59 3.06 -25.83
C ILE A 369 9.77 3.06 -27.36
N VAL A 370 9.03 3.91 -28.07
CA VAL A 370 9.11 4.00 -29.54
C VAL A 370 10.51 4.42 -29.99
N HIS A 371 11.12 5.40 -29.32
CA HIS A 371 12.47 5.85 -29.64
C HIS A 371 13.51 4.73 -29.44
N HIS A 372 13.40 3.95 -28.36
CA HIS A 372 14.29 2.82 -28.11
C HIS A 372 14.17 1.76 -29.21
N ILE A 373 12.95 1.34 -29.55
CA ILE A 373 12.70 0.34 -30.60
C ILE A 373 13.18 0.84 -31.98
N SER A 374 12.94 2.12 -32.29
CA SER A 374 13.39 2.71 -33.57
C SER A 374 14.91 2.76 -33.65
N SER A 375 15.59 3.10 -32.55
CA SER A 375 17.05 3.15 -32.50
C SER A 375 17.67 1.77 -32.69
N ASP A 376 17.10 0.73 -32.06
CA ASP A 376 17.53 -0.66 -32.22
C ASP A 376 17.39 -1.12 -33.68
N ASN A 377 16.31 -0.73 -34.35
CA ASN A 377 16.10 -1.02 -35.79
C ASN A 377 17.09 -0.30 -36.70
N HIS A 378 17.52 0.92 -36.36
CA HIS A 378 18.54 1.65 -37.12
C HIS A 378 19.96 1.08 -36.94
N SER A 379 20.25 0.42 -35.81
CA SER A 379 21.50 -0.35 -35.64
C SER A 379 21.53 -1.68 -36.40
N ALA A 380 20.39 -2.16 -36.93
CA ALA A 380 20.27 -3.42 -37.67
C ALA A 380 20.17 -3.25 -39.21
N LEU A 381 20.06 -2.02 -39.72
CA LEU A 381 19.99 -1.73 -41.16
C LEU A 381 21.16 -0.83 -41.59
N PRO A 382 21.80 -1.09 -42.76
CA PRO A 382 22.76 -0.13 -43.29
C PRO A 382 22.03 1.17 -43.69
N PRO A 383 22.70 2.33 -43.63
CA PRO A 383 22.04 3.62 -43.77
C PRO A 383 21.53 3.82 -45.21
N VAL A 384 20.23 4.01 -45.35
CA VAL A 384 19.63 4.56 -46.58
C VAL A 384 19.76 6.09 -46.51
N PRO A 385 20.22 6.77 -47.57
CA PRO A 385 20.52 8.19 -47.52
C PRO A 385 19.26 9.02 -47.28
N MET A 386 19.32 9.83 -46.22
CA MET A 386 18.34 10.81 -45.84
C MET A 386 18.36 11.99 -46.84
N GLN A 387 17.55 11.92 -47.88
CA GLN A 387 17.02 13.10 -48.56
C GLN A 387 15.54 13.19 -48.16
N ILE A 388 15.04 14.40 -47.91
CA ILE A 388 13.70 14.74 -47.37
C ILE A 388 13.68 15.03 -45.86
N ILE A 389 14.61 15.85 -45.35
CA ILE A 389 14.31 16.82 -44.27
C ILE A 389 15.09 18.10 -44.59
N GLN A 390 14.64 18.85 -45.60
CA GLN A 390 15.20 20.18 -45.88
C GLN A 390 14.12 21.24 -46.13
N HIS A 391 12.85 20.95 -45.78
CA HIS A 391 11.74 21.86 -46.09
C HIS A 391 11.01 22.49 -44.90
N THR A 392 11.51 22.34 -43.67
CA THR A 392 10.86 22.89 -42.46
C THR A 392 11.70 23.90 -41.68
N GLN A 393 12.63 24.59 -42.35
CA GLN A 393 13.49 25.61 -41.72
C GLN A 393 13.32 27.02 -42.30
N GLU A 394 12.25 27.29 -43.06
CA GLU A 394 11.95 28.62 -43.62
C GLU A 394 10.73 29.34 -43.00
N LEU A 395 10.10 28.83 -41.92
CA LEU A 395 8.87 29.46 -41.38
C LEU A 395 9.00 30.20 -40.04
N PHE A 396 10.20 30.35 -39.47
CA PHE A 396 10.39 31.20 -38.29
C PHE A 396 11.60 32.13 -38.46
N GLY A 397 11.32 33.31 -39.01
CA GLY A 397 12.27 34.42 -39.07
C GLY A 397 12.58 35.02 -37.69
N PRO A 398 13.74 35.70 -37.53
CA PRO A 398 14.20 36.19 -36.24
C PRO A 398 13.50 37.50 -35.85
N LEU A 399 12.86 37.50 -34.67
CA LEU A 399 12.46 38.73 -33.97
C LEU A 399 13.72 39.47 -33.50
N ARG A 400 14.00 40.57 -34.18
CA ARG A 400 15.08 41.52 -33.89
C ARG A 400 14.62 42.45 -32.76
N CYS A 401 15.32 42.41 -31.62
CA CYS A 401 15.23 43.48 -30.62
C CYS A 401 16.13 44.65 -31.05
N THR A 402 15.51 45.77 -31.39
CA THR A 402 16.05 47.14 -31.30
C THR A 402 14.93 48.05 -30.89
#